data_AF-A0A524AL96-F1
#
_entry.id   AF-A0A524AL96-F1
#
_cell.length_a   1.000
_cell.length_b   1.000
_cell.length_c   1.000
_cell.angle_alpha   90.00
_cell.angle_beta   90.00
_cell.angle_gamma   90.00
#
_symmetry.space_group_name_H-M   'P 1'
#
loop_
_entity.id
_entity.type
_entity.pdbx_description
1 polymer ?
#
loop_
_entity_poly.entity_id
_entity_poly.type
_entity_poly.pdbx_seq_one_letter_code
_entity_poly.pdbx_strand_id
1 'polypeptide(L)'
;MVEIYQSRSGPRAVIKGTRVGVSVIVGYTRMGYDPETIADELLPHLTPAQVHDALGYYYDHQEQIDRELAEDSEAFWLEKLKGMMRSEGDFAKITGSCSEPQKPDSHISSLHG
;
A
#
# COMPACT_ATOMS: atom_id res chain seq x y z
N MET A 1 2.92 -13.73 -3.18
CA MET A 1 2.47 -13.48 -4.57
C MET A 1 3.00 -12.16 -5.16
N VAL A 2 4.31 -11.90 -5.01
CA VAL A 2 5.01 -10.82 -5.72
C VAL A 2 5.74 -11.41 -6.94
N GLU A 3 5.68 -10.72 -8.07
CA GLU A 3 6.44 -11.02 -9.29
C GLU A 3 7.40 -9.87 -9.59
N ILE A 4 8.64 -10.20 -9.97
CA ILE A 4 9.64 -9.20 -10.34
C ILE A 4 9.71 -9.08 -11.86
N TYR A 5 9.56 -7.87 -12.35
CA TYR A 5 9.67 -7.51 -13.75
C TYR A 5 10.95 -6.70 -13.97
N GLN A 6 11.76 -7.10 -14.95
CA GLN A 6 12.91 -6.31 -15.37
C GLN A 6 12.44 -5.12 -16.23
N SER A 7 12.55 -3.91 -15.69
CA SER A 7 12.28 -2.67 -16.42
C SER A 7 13.58 -2.01 -16.87
N ARG A 8 13.47 -1.01 -17.74
CA ARG A 8 14.61 -0.20 -18.18
C ARG A 8 15.29 0.56 -17.04
N SER A 9 14.56 0.86 -15.98
CA SER A 9 15.07 1.54 -14.78
C SER A 9 15.53 0.58 -13.67
N GLY A 10 15.44 -0.73 -13.89
CA GLY A 10 15.80 -1.76 -12.92
C GLY A 10 14.68 -2.76 -12.61
N PRO A 11 14.94 -3.73 -11.73
CA PRO A 11 13.95 -4.71 -11.30
C PRO A 11 12.83 -4.04 -10.50
N ARG A 12 11.58 -4.30 -10.92
CA ARG A 12 10.37 -3.78 -10.30
C ARG A 12 9.53 -4.91 -9.74
N ALA A 13 9.23 -4.83 -8.45
CA ALA A 13 8.33 -5.77 -7.79
C ALA A 13 6.87 -5.36 -8.02
N VAL A 14 6.04 -6.28 -8.52
CA VAL A 14 4.63 -6.05 -8.88
C VAL A 14 3.79 -7.18 -8.30
N ILE A 15 2.57 -6.87 -7.84
CA ILE A 15 1.66 -7.91 -7.33
C ILE A 15 1.13 -8.75 -8.48
N LYS A 16 1.27 -10.07 -8.34
CA LYS A 16 0.84 -11.04 -9.35
C LYS A 16 -0.64 -10.84 -9.72
N GLY A 17 -0.91 -10.82 -11.03
CA GLY A 17 -2.26 -10.63 -11.56
C GLY A 17 -2.73 -9.18 -11.58
N THR A 18 -1.89 -8.23 -11.15
CA THR A 18 -2.19 -6.80 -11.23
C THR A 18 -1.05 -6.04 -11.90
N ARG A 19 -1.29 -4.75 -12.17
CA ARG A 19 -0.24 -3.81 -12.61
C ARG A 19 0.26 -2.93 -11.46
N VAL A 20 -0.05 -3.30 -10.22
CA VAL A 20 0.30 -2.51 -9.03
C VAL A 20 1.69 -2.93 -8.53
N GLY A 21 2.61 -1.97 -8.46
CA GLY A 21 3.95 -2.17 -7.90
C GLY A 21 3.93 -2.28 -6.37
N VAL A 22 4.86 -3.04 -5.80
CA VAL A 22 5.07 -3.07 -4.33
C VAL A 22 5.42 -1.68 -3.81
N SER A 23 6.19 -0.90 -4.58
CA SER A 23 6.50 0.51 -4.28
C SER A 23 5.25 1.38 -4.08
N VAL A 24 4.17 1.12 -4.81
CA VAL A 24 2.90 1.84 -4.70
C VAL A 24 2.26 1.60 -3.33
N ILE A 25 2.20 0.32 -2.91
CA ILE A 25 1.63 -0.09 -1.61
C ILE A 25 2.44 0.49 -0.46
N VAL A 26 3.77 0.44 -0.55
CA VAL A 26 4.67 1.02 0.45
C VAL A 26 4.52 2.54 0.49
N GLY A 27 4.34 3.19 -0.67
CA GLY A 27 4.07 4.63 -0.75
C GLY A 27 2.82 5.04 0.02
N TYR A 28 1.71 4.31 -0.15
CA TYR A 28 0.48 4.56 0.61
C TYR A 28 0.65 4.27 2.10
N THR A 29 1.36 3.21 2.45
CA THR A 29 1.65 2.91 3.87
C THR A 29 2.48 4.02 4.52
N ARG A 30 3.44 4.61 3.79
CA ARG A 30 4.23 5.77 4.25
C ARG A 30 3.43 7.05 4.41
N MET A 31 2.37 7.22 3.60
CA MET A 31 1.40 8.30 3.75
C MET A 31 0.47 8.12 4.96
N GLY A 32 0.53 6.97 5.65
CA GLY A 32 -0.27 6.66 6.83
C GLY A 32 -1.54 5.86 6.56
N TYR A 33 -1.67 5.25 5.36
CA TYR A 33 -2.81 4.37 5.08
C TYR A 33 -2.56 2.95 5.59
N ASP A 34 -3.58 2.39 6.24
CA ASP A 34 -3.55 0.99 6.67
C ASP A 34 -3.64 0.00 5.49
N PRO A 35 -3.02 -1.19 5.60
CA PRO A 35 -3.03 -2.21 4.55
C PRO A 35 -4.45 -2.64 4.12
N GLU A 36 -5.37 -2.70 5.08
CA GLU A 36 -6.78 -3.05 4.85
C GLU A 36 -7.47 -1.95 4.05
N THR A 37 -7.32 -0.69 4.45
CA THR A 37 -7.82 0.49 3.72
C THR A 37 -7.24 0.58 2.32
N ILE A 38 -5.95 0.26 2.15
CA ILE A 38 -5.32 0.23 0.82
C ILE A 38 -5.98 -0.82 -0.06
N ALA A 39 -6.31 -2.00 0.46
CA ALA A 39 -6.97 -3.05 -0.31
C ALA A 39 -8.45 -2.75 -0.60
N ASP A 40 -9.18 -2.18 0.37
CA ASP A 40 -10.63 -1.98 0.27
C ASP A 40 -11.00 -0.71 -0.50
N GLU A 41 -10.34 0.41 -0.18
CA GLU A 41 -10.72 1.75 -0.67
C GLU A 41 -9.86 2.19 -1.86
N LEU A 42 -8.54 1.95 -1.82
CA LEU A 42 -7.61 2.46 -2.84
C LEU A 42 -7.42 1.49 -4.01
N LEU A 43 -7.26 0.21 -3.69
CA LEU A 43 -6.92 -0.84 -4.64
C LEU A 43 -7.90 -2.00 -4.49
N PRO A 44 -9.21 -1.80 -4.77
CA PRO A 44 -10.27 -2.82 -4.61
C PRO A 44 -10.07 -4.08 -5.49
N HIS A 45 -9.08 -4.05 -6.38
CA HIS A 45 -8.66 -5.20 -7.20
C HIS A 45 -7.60 -6.07 -6.51
N LEU A 46 -7.12 -5.66 -5.34
CA LEU A 46 -6.19 -6.39 -4.50
C LEU A 46 -6.91 -6.97 -3.29
N THR A 47 -6.36 -8.08 -2.79
CA THR A 47 -6.78 -8.66 -1.52
C THR A 47 -5.86 -8.18 -0.40
N PRO A 48 -6.35 -8.08 0.85
CA PRO A 48 -5.50 -7.75 2.01
C PRO A 48 -4.28 -8.67 2.12
N ALA A 49 -4.45 -9.96 1.81
CA ALA A 49 -3.36 -10.93 1.78
C ALA A 49 -2.23 -10.54 0.81
N GLN A 50 -2.57 -10.01 -0.38
CA GLN A 50 -1.58 -9.53 -1.34
C GLN A 50 -0.87 -8.27 -0.85
N VAL A 51 -1.58 -7.39 -0.15
CA VAL A 51 -0.98 -6.18 0.44
C VAL A 51 0.01 -6.56 1.54
N HIS A 52 -0.36 -7.46 2.45
CA HIS A 52 0.57 -7.96 3.48
C HIS A 52 1.78 -8.69 2.88
N ASP A 53 1.59 -9.48 1.84
CA ASP A 53 2.67 -10.15 1.12
C ASP A 53 3.62 -9.15 0.44
N ALA A 54 3.08 -8.05 -0.11
CA ALA A 54 3.88 -6.94 -0.65
C ALA A 54 4.73 -6.26 0.43
N LEU A 55 4.14 -6.01 1.60
CA LEU A 55 4.83 -5.42 2.73
C LEU A 55 5.92 -6.36 3.27
N GLY A 56 5.64 -7.66 3.32
CA GLY A 56 6.65 -8.68 3.61
C GLY A 56 7.84 -8.58 2.66
N TYR A 57 7.58 -8.57 1.36
CA TYR A 57 8.63 -8.42 0.34
C TYR A 57 9.41 -7.11 0.51
N TYR A 58 8.73 -6.02 0.84
CA TYR A 58 9.37 -4.74 1.14
C TYR A 58 10.36 -4.84 2.29
N TYR A 59 10.02 -5.52 3.39
CA TYR A 59 10.92 -5.65 4.54
C TYR A 59 12.24 -6.36 4.20
N ASP A 60 12.21 -7.33 3.29
CA ASP A 60 13.41 -8.01 2.78
C ASP A 60 14.19 -7.17 1.74
N HIS A 61 13.54 -6.22 1.06
CA HIS A 61 14.10 -5.45 -0.06
C HIS A 61 13.99 -3.94 0.10
N GLN A 62 14.09 -3.45 1.35
CA GLN A 62 13.81 -2.05 1.68
C GLN A 62 14.66 -1.07 0.87
N GLU A 63 15.96 -1.34 0.70
CA GLU A 63 16.86 -0.44 -0.05
C GLU A 63 16.47 -0.30 -1.52
N GLN A 64 16.03 -1.38 -2.16
CA GLN A 64 15.62 -1.38 -3.56
C GLN A 64 14.35 -0.54 -3.73
N ILE A 65 13.36 -0.80 -2.88
CA ILE A 65 12.05 -0.15 -2.95
C ILE A 65 12.16 1.31 -2.51
N ASP A 66 12.92 1.60 -1.46
CA ASP A 66 13.17 2.97 -1.01
C ASP A 66 13.86 3.80 -2.08
N ARG A 67 14.80 3.22 -2.84
CA ARG A 67 15.40 3.88 -4.01
C ARG A 67 14.38 4.16 -5.11
N GLU A 68 13.48 3.22 -5.40
CA GLU A 68 12.38 3.44 -6.36
C GLU A 68 11.47 4.59 -5.88
N LEU A 69 11.16 4.65 -4.58
CA LEU A 69 10.36 5.74 -4.00
C LEU A 69 11.13 7.05 -3.90
N ALA A 70 12.45 7.05 -3.72
CA ALA A 70 13.25 8.26 -3.58
C ALA A 70 13.28 9.09 -4.88
N GLU A 71 13.08 8.43 -6.03
CA GLU A 71 12.88 9.10 -7.31
C GLU A 71 11.48 9.73 -7.44
N ASP A 72 10.51 9.26 -6.65
CA ASP A 72 9.10 9.65 -6.71
C ASP A 72 8.69 10.50 -5.48
N SER A 73 8.55 11.82 -5.64
CA SER A 73 8.11 12.73 -4.56
C SER A 73 6.71 12.40 -4.02
N GLU A 74 6.43 12.75 -2.75
CA GLU A 74 5.09 12.62 -2.15
C GLU A 74 3.99 13.30 -2.99
N ALA A 75 4.29 14.47 -3.58
CA ALA A 75 3.42 15.17 -4.50
C ALA A 75 3.11 14.36 -5.79
N PHE A 76 4.07 13.58 -6.29
CA PHE A 76 3.87 12.70 -7.44
C PHE A 76 2.91 11.55 -7.08
N TRP A 77 3.06 10.98 -5.89
CA TRP A 77 2.17 9.92 -5.41
C TRP A 77 0.74 10.41 -5.16
N LEU A 78 0.56 11.63 -4.66
CA LEU A 78 -0.75 12.26 -4.49
C LEU A 78 -1.43 12.53 -5.84
N GLU A 79 -0.71 13.11 -6.79
CA GLU A 79 -1.22 13.37 -8.14
C GLU A 79 -1.63 12.06 -8.85
N LYS A 80 -0.81 11.03 -8.68
CA LYS A 80 -1.06 9.69 -9.23
C LYS A 80 -2.29 9.02 -8.61
N LEU A 81 -2.50 9.17 -7.30
CA LEU A 81 -3.74 8.73 -6.62
C LEU A 81 -4.95 9.49 -7.16
N LYS A 82 -4.84 10.82 -7.32
CA LYS A 82 -5.88 11.68 -7.88
C LYS A 82 -6.25 11.26 -9.31
N GLY A 83 -5.27 10.89 -10.13
CA GLY A 83 -5.50 10.42 -11.51
C GLY A 83 -6.10 9.03 -11.64
N MET A 84 -5.89 8.14 -10.66
CA MET A 84 -6.50 6.80 -10.66
C MET A 84 -7.98 6.82 -10.24
N MET A 85 -8.40 7.81 -9.44
CA MET A 85 -9.78 7.91 -8.98
C MET A 85 -10.63 8.72 -9.96
N ARG A 86 -11.78 8.16 -10.33
CA ARG A 86 -12.69 8.76 -11.32
C ARG A 86 -13.50 9.96 -10.77
N SER A 87 -13.35 10.30 -9.48
CA SER A 87 -14.14 11.30 -8.75
C SER A 87 -13.29 11.99 -7.67
N GLU A 88 -13.27 13.32 -7.65
CA GLU A 88 -12.53 14.13 -6.66
C GLU A 88 -13.05 13.97 -5.22
N GLY A 89 -14.27 13.43 -5.04
CA GLY A 89 -14.93 13.27 -3.74
C GLY A 89 -14.43 12.10 -2.89
N ASP A 90 -13.84 11.08 -3.51
CA ASP A 90 -13.28 9.91 -2.81
C ASP A 90 -11.88 10.21 -2.24
N PHE A 91 -11.15 11.12 -2.91
CA PHE A 91 -9.82 11.58 -2.48
C PHE A 91 -9.87 12.29 -1.13
N ALA A 92 -10.80 13.24 -0.97
CA ALA A 92 -10.94 14.01 0.26
C ALA A 92 -11.46 13.17 1.45
N LYS A 93 -12.19 12.08 1.20
CA LYS A 93 -12.65 11.17 2.25
C LYS A 93 -11.51 10.35 2.82
N ILE A 94 -10.61 9.89 1.95
CA ILE A 94 -9.47 9.04 2.32
C ILE A 94 -8.34 9.89 2.93
N THR A 95 -7.98 11.04 2.33
CA THR A 95 -6.95 11.93 2.89
C THR A 95 -7.41 12.70 4.14
N GLY A 96 -8.72 12.83 4.34
CA GLY A 96 -9.33 13.58 5.44
C GLY A 96 -9.74 12.76 6.67
N SER A 97 -9.60 11.43 6.65
CA SER A 97 -9.96 10.54 7.78
C SER A 97 -8.80 9.72 8.32
N CYS A 98 -7.61 10.29 8.43
CA CYS A 98 -6.60 9.76 9.36
C CYS A 98 -7.08 9.98 10.81
N SER A 99 -8.14 9.26 11.19
CA SER A 99 -8.63 9.06 12.54
C SER A 99 -8.12 7.70 12.97
N GLU A 100 -7.18 7.72 13.92
CA GLU A 100 -6.89 6.70 14.94
C GLU A 100 -6.85 5.22 14.49
N PRO A 101 -5.74 4.49 14.70
CA PRO A 101 -5.58 3.11 14.24
C PRO A 101 -6.69 2.21 14.79
N GLN A 102 -7.55 1.70 13.91
CA GLN A 102 -8.41 0.58 14.23
C GLN A 102 -7.57 -0.68 14.11
N LYS A 103 -7.18 -1.26 15.25
CA LYS A 103 -6.90 -2.70 15.33
C LYS A 103 -8.23 -3.45 15.42
N PRO A 104 -8.59 -4.31 14.45
CA PRO A 104 -9.55 -5.37 14.70
C PRO A 104 -8.84 -6.64 15.19
N ASP A 105 -8.98 -6.83 16.50
CA ASP A 105 -9.28 -8.09 17.20
C ASP A 105 -8.22 -9.15 17.58
N SER A 106 -8.44 -9.60 18.81
CA SER A 106 -8.11 -10.90 19.41
C SER A 106 -6.71 -11.13 19.99
N HIS A 107 -6.59 -10.88 21.29
CA HIS A 107 -5.88 -11.82 22.19
C HIS A 107 -6.87 -12.37 23.22
N ILE A 108 -7.46 -13.50 22.85
CA ILE A 108 -7.74 -14.72 23.64
C ILE A 108 -7.57 -14.58 25.17
N SER A 109 -8.67 -14.82 25.88
CA SER A 109 -8.85 -15.55 27.15
C SER A 109 -7.74 -15.51 28.22
N SER A 110 -8.08 -14.97 29.40
CA SER A 110 -7.79 -15.53 30.75
C SER A 110 -8.25 -14.49 31.79
N LEU A 111 -9.17 -14.73 32.75
CA LEU A 111 -9.23 -15.67 33.87
C LEU A 111 -9.17 -14.86 35.19
N HIS A 112 -10.02 -15.24 36.15
CA HIS A 112 -10.02 -14.94 37.60
C HIS A 112 -10.66 -13.66 38.14
N GLY A 113 -11.59 -13.88 39.08
CA GLY A 113 -12.10 -12.90 40.04
C GLY A 113 -13.48 -13.24 40.57
#